data_AF-A0A9N9KK27-F1
#
_entry.id   AF-A0A9N9KK27-F1
#
_cell.length_a   1.000
_cell.length_b   1.000
_cell.length_c   1.000
_cell.angle_alpha   90.00
_cell.angle_beta   90.00
_cell.angle_gamma   90.00
#
_symmetry.space_group_name_H-M   'P 1'
#
loop_
_entity.id
_entity.type
_entity.pdbx_description
1 polymer ?
#
loop_
_entity_poly.entity_id
_entity_poly.type
_entity_poly.pdbx_seq_one_letter_code
_entity_poly.pdbx_strand_id
1 'polypeptide(L)'
;HTSLGILWWAGGAVGVYLSRNGKRNIMPVFVILFTGYAMGSHAQASEISTKIHSMFGYVLMGASLARLVEICIFSEKTLVPFNYVCPYVSLLFMGATLEQIALLTQLGIDPFSYALVLASTAFLIFLFTNCLVDLYWKSGQNDGEPIDNNNIMTHIPLPLTDPHLSSSNSEDDHDVLFQRAKSNDDDYELHNFVRNSSFDLVA
;
A
#
# COMPACT_ATOMS: atom_id res chain seq x y z
N HIS A 1 -10.77 28.92 6.66
CA HIS A 1 -9.49 28.88 5.90
C HIS A 1 -8.49 27.87 6.45
N THR A 2 -8.17 27.87 7.75
CA THR A 2 -7.20 26.94 8.36
C THR A 2 -7.52 25.46 8.14
N SER A 3 -8.78 25.08 8.30
CA SER A 3 -9.30 23.72 8.07
C SER A 3 -9.04 23.20 6.64
N LEU A 4 -9.10 24.10 5.65
CA LEU A 4 -8.79 23.78 4.26
C LEU A 4 -7.28 23.47 4.07
N GLY A 5 -6.41 24.23 4.74
CA GLY A 5 -4.96 23.97 4.72
C GLY A 5 -4.62 22.62 5.34
N ILE A 6 -5.27 22.25 6.44
CA ILE A 6 -5.09 20.94 7.10
C ILE A 6 -5.55 19.81 6.17
N LEU A 7 -6.69 19.97 5.49
CA LEU A 7 -7.19 19.00 4.49
C LEU A 7 -6.17 18.77 3.38
N TRP A 8 -5.66 19.83 2.78
CA TRP A 8 -4.69 19.75 1.69
C TRP A 8 -3.38 19.12 2.12
N TRP A 9 -2.92 19.45 3.32
CA TRP A 9 -1.72 18.85 3.88
C TRP A 9 -1.90 17.35 4.14
N ALA A 10 -2.94 16.95 4.88
CA ALA A 10 -3.18 15.55 5.23
C ALA A 10 -3.52 14.70 3.99
N GLY A 11 -4.45 15.15 3.16
CA GLY A 11 -4.83 14.47 1.93
C GLY A 11 -3.71 14.44 0.89
N GLY A 12 -2.91 15.50 0.81
CA GLY A 12 -1.71 15.57 -0.03
C GLY A 12 -0.64 14.57 0.42
N ALA A 13 -0.40 14.45 1.72
CA ALA A 13 0.52 13.45 2.28
C ALA A 13 0.09 12.02 1.92
N VAL A 14 -1.21 11.71 2.06
CA VAL A 14 -1.74 10.41 1.63
C VAL A 14 -1.62 10.21 0.12
N GLY A 15 -1.92 11.25 -0.67
CA GLY A 15 -1.79 11.20 -2.13
C GLY A 15 -0.37 10.88 -2.58
N VAL A 16 0.64 11.54 -2.02
CA VAL A 16 2.06 11.26 -2.30
C VAL A 16 2.42 9.84 -1.86
N TYR A 17 1.99 9.43 -0.66
CA TYR A 17 2.28 8.11 -0.12
C TYR A 17 1.67 6.98 -0.98
N LEU A 18 0.43 7.11 -1.44
CA LEU A 18 -0.19 6.13 -2.33
C LEU A 18 0.35 6.17 -3.76
N SER A 19 0.92 7.30 -4.19
CA SER A 19 1.54 7.44 -5.52
C SER A 19 2.93 6.84 -5.64
N ARG A 20 3.51 6.33 -4.54
CA ARG A 20 4.82 5.68 -4.57
C ARG A 20 4.84 4.59 -5.65
N ASN A 21 5.97 4.50 -6.36
CA ASN A 21 6.16 3.61 -7.51
C ASN A 21 5.25 3.94 -8.72
N GLY A 22 4.85 5.20 -8.88
CA GLY A 22 4.08 5.68 -10.04
C GLY A 22 2.65 5.15 -10.09
N LYS A 23 2.10 4.70 -8.96
CA LYS A 23 0.72 4.19 -8.88
C LYS A 23 -0.27 5.36 -8.93
N ARG A 24 -1.33 5.21 -9.73
CA ARG A 24 -2.45 6.15 -9.72
C ARG A 24 -3.32 5.90 -8.50
N ASN A 25 -3.86 6.95 -7.89
CA ASN A 25 -4.78 6.85 -6.75
C ASN A 25 -5.84 7.96 -6.79
N ILE A 26 -6.92 7.72 -6.05
CA ILE A 26 -8.11 8.58 -5.99
C ILE A 26 -7.98 9.72 -4.97
N MET A 27 -6.88 9.81 -4.21
CA MET A 27 -6.80 10.74 -3.09
C MET A 27 -6.84 12.23 -3.49
N PRO A 28 -6.20 12.66 -4.59
CA PRO A 28 -6.38 14.00 -5.11
C PRO A 28 -7.84 14.32 -5.43
N VAL A 29 -8.63 13.34 -5.86
CA VAL A 29 -10.06 13.54 -6.16
C VAL A 29 -10.83 13.91 -4.91
N PHE A 30 -10.60 13.20 -3.80
CA PHE A 30 -11.27 13.51 -2.53
C PHE A 30 -10.89 14.89 -1.99
N VAL A 31 -9.61 15.27 -2.05
CA VAL A 31 -9.16 16.60 -1.59
C VAL A 31 -9.87 17.72 -2.38
N ILE A 32 -9.96 17.57 -3.70
CA ILE A 32 -10.65 18.55 -4.55
C ILE A 32 -12.17 18.53 -4.33
N LEU A 33 -12.78 17.37 -4.12
CA LEU A 33 -14.21 17.24 -3.83
C LEU A 33 -14.58 17.95 -2.52
N PHE A 34 -13.84 17.70 -1.43
CA PHE A 34 -14.09 18.37 -0.14
C PHE A 34 -13.79 19.87 -0.19
N THR A 35 -12.79 20.28 -0.98
CA THR A 35 -12.53 21.70 -1.25
C THR A 35 -13.71 22.35 -1.96
N GLY A 36 -14.26 21.69 -2.98
CA GLY A 36 -15.45 22.15 -3.69
C GLY A 36 -16.67 22.28 -2.78
N TYR A 37 -16.91 21.28 -1.92
CA TYR A 37 -17.97 21.33 -0.91
C TYR A 37 -17.81 22.52 0.04
N ALA A 38 -16.61 22.73 0.58
CA ALA A 38 -16.33 23.83 1.51
C ALA A 38 -16.52 25.20 0.86
N MET A 39 -16.05 25.39 -0.37
CA MET A 39 -16.21 26.64 -1.13
C MET A 39 -17.67 26.85 -1.57
N GLY A 40 -18.40 25.76 -1.84
CA GLY A 40 -19.81 25.74 -2.21
C GLY A 40 -20.72 26.38 -1.19
N SER A 41 -20.42 26.18 0.10
CA SER A 41 -21.28 26.52 1.23
C SER A 41 -20.71 27.64 2.13
N HIS A 42 -19.61 28.26 1.75
CA HIS A 42 -18.99 29.33 2.54
C HIS A 42 -19.65 30.69 2.26
N ALA A 43 -20.29 31.26 3.28
CA ALA A 43 -20.79 32.63 3.20
C ALA A 43 -19.62 33.62 3.19
N GLN A 44 -19.64 34.54 2.23
CA GLN A 44 -18.63 35.59 2.07
C GLN A 44 -19.16 36.94 2.55
N ALA A 45 -18.25 37.90 2.75
CA ALA A 45 -18.60 39.25 3.19
C ALA A 45 -19.54 40.00 2.22
N SER A 46 -19.63 39.57 0.96
CA SER A 46 -20.60 40.09 -0.01
C SER A 46 -21.41 38.97 -0.65
N GLU A 47 -22.66 39.29 -1.01
CA GLU A 47 -23.56 38.35 -1.68
C GLU A 47 -22.99 37.88 -3.03
N ILE A 48 -22.40 38.81 -3.80
CA ILE A 48 -21.76 38.50 -5.08
C ILE A 48 -20.60 37.52 -4.91
N SER A 49 -19.74 37.75 -3.91
CA SER A 49 -18.63 36.84 -3.63
C SER A 49 -19.13 35.46 -3.20
N THR A 50 -20.21 35.41 -2.42
CA THR A 50 -20.86 34.15 -2.00
C THR A 50 -21.33 33.37 -3.22
N LYS A 51 -22.05 34.01 -4.14
CA LYS A 51 -22.52 33.35 -5.37
C LYS A 51 -21.38 32.85 -6.26
N ILE A 52 -20.31 33.62 -6.40
CA ILE A 52 -19.14 33.21 -7.19
C ILE A 52 -18.42 32.03 -6.53
N HIS A 53 -18.22 32.07 -5.20
CA HIS A 53 -17.62 30.96 -4.45
C HIS A 53 -18.46 29.69 -4.52
N SER A 54 -19.79 29.80 -4.42
CA SER A 54 -20.69 28.68 -4.57
C SER A 54 -20.60 28.06 -5.96
N MET A 55 -20.61 28.88 -7.02
CA MET A 55 -20.43 28.41 -8.40
C MET A 55 -19.10 27.70 -8.60
N PHE A 56 -18.00 28.28 -8.08
CA PHE A 56 -16.68 27.66 -8.12
C PHE A 56 -16.67 26.30 -7.39
N GLY A 57 -17.32 26.23 -6.23
CA GLY A 57 -17.47 24.99 -5.47
C GLY A 57 -18.18 23.89 -6.26
N TYR A 58 -19.30 24.21 -6.91
CA TYR A 58 -20.03 23.27 -7.77
C TYR A 58 -19.20 22.77 -8.95
N VAL A 59 -18.42 23.64 -9.59
CA VAL A 59 -17.51 23.24 -10.67
C VAL A 59 -16.42 22.29 -10.16
N LEU A 60 -15.81 22.56 -9.01
CA LEU A 60 -14.82 21.66 -8.41
C LEU A 60 -15.42 20.30 -8.02
N MET A 61 -16.63 20.27 -7.47
CA MET A 61 -17.33 19.03 -7.16
C MET A 61 -17.65 18.23 -8.44
N GLY A 62 -18.12 18.89 -9.51
CA GLY A 62 -18.37 18.24 -10.79
C GLY A 62 -17.09 17.68 -11.43
N ALA A 63 -16.01 18.47 -11.43
CA ALA A 63 -14.72 18.06 -11.99
C ALA A 63 -14.10 16.87 -11.23
N SER A 64 -14.20 16.87 -9.89
CA SER A 64 -13.73 15.74 -9.07
C SER A 64 -14.56 14.47 -9.31
N LEU A 65 -15.89 14.57 -9.44
CA LEU A 65 -16.72 13.42 -9.79
C LEU A 65 -16.38 12.87 -11.19
N ALA A 66 -16.20 13.74 -12.18
CA ALA A 66 -15.77 13.31 -13.51
C ALA A 66 -14.41 12.58 -13.44
N ARG A 67 -13.46 13.11 -12.66
CA ARG A 67 -12.15 12.49 -12.46
C ARG A 67 -12.24 11.15 -11.72
N LEU A 68 -13.17 11.02 -10.76
CA LEU A 68 -13.43 9.77 -10.06
C LEU A 68 -13.88 8.68 -11.04
N VAL A 69 -14.89 9.01 -11.88
CA VAL A 69 -15.42 8.10 -12.89
C VAL A 69 -14.35 7.68 -13.89
N GLU A 70 -13.54 8.62 -14.36
CA GLU A 70 -12.41 8.33 -15.25
C GLU A 70 -11.43 7.34 -14.63
N ILE A 71 -10.99 7.58 -13.38
CA ILE A 71 -10.04 6.71 -12.69
C ILE A 71 -10.64 5.33 -12.39
N CYS A 72 -11.94 5.25 -12.07
CA CYS A 72 -12.58 3.99 -11.74
C CYS A 72 -12.87 3.10 -12.97
N ILE A 73 -13.19 3.69 -14.13
CA ILE A 73 -13.61 2.94 -15.32
C ILE A 73 -12.46 2.71 -16.30
N PHE A 74 -11.62 3.72 -16.54
CA PHE A 74 -10.61 3.70 -17.62
C PHE A 74 -9.20 3.33 -17.14
N SER A 75 -9.03 2.93 -15.87
CA SER A 75 -7.73 2.50 -15.39
C SER A 75 -7.49 1.03 -15.71
N GLU A 76 -6.49 0.76 -16.55
CA GLU A 76 -6.04 -0.60 -16.92
C GLU A 76 -5.50 -1.41 -15.73
N LYS A 77 -5.15 -0.73 -14.63
CA LYS A 77 -4.77 -1.39 -13.38
C LYS A 77 -6.02 -1.51 -12.53
N THR A 78 -6.35 -2.71 -12.08
CA THR A 78 -7.41 -2.99 -11.10
C THR A 78 -7.09 -2.29 -9.78
N LEU A 79 -7.36 -0.99 -9.73
CA LEU A 79 -7.59 -0.31 -8.48
C LEU A 79 -8.87 -0.96 -7.94
N VAL A 80 -8.82 -1.48 -6.71
CA VAL A 80 -10.02 -1.78 -5.93
C VAL A 80 -10.31 -0.52 -5.11
N PRO A 81 -10.90 0.54 -5.71
CA PRO A 81 -11.10 1.82 -5.03
C PRO A 81 -11.90 1.65 -3.74
N PHE A 82 -12.80 0.66 -3.69
CA PHE A 82 -13.70 0.42 -2.56
C PHE A 82 -13.02 -0.14 -1.31
N ASN A 83 -11.85 -0.78 -1.42
CA ASN A 83 -11.16 -1.34 -0.24
C ASN A 83 -10.64 -0.26 0.71
N TYR A 84 -10.39 0.95 0.21
CA TYR A 84 -9.88 2.06 1.01
C TYR A 84 -10.98 3.02 1.50
N VAL A 85 -12.21 2.88 0.98
CA VAL A 85 -13.34 3.78 1.29
C VAL A 85 -14.03 3.39 2.59
N CYS A 86 -14.16 2.09 2.88
CA CYS A 86 -14.83 1.58 4.08
C CYS A 86 -14.26 2.15 5.42
N PRO A 87 -12.94 2.13 5.67
CA PRO A 87 -12.40 2.71 6.90
C PRO A 87 -12.57 4.23 6.97
N TYR A 88 -12.50 4.92 5.83
CA TYR A 88 -12.65 6.37 5.74
C TYR A 88 -14.06 6.83 6.09
N VAL A 89 -15.07 6.21 5.49
CA VAL A 89 -16.49 6.54 5.69
C VAL A 89 -16.95 6.19 7.11
N SER A 90 -16.41 5.11 7.70
CA SER A 90 -16.74 4.71 9.07
C SER A 90 -16.27 5.72 10.11
N LEU A 91 -15.08 6.32 9.93
CA LEU A 91 -14.57 7.36 10.83
C LEU A 91 -15.32 8.69 10.69
N LEU A 92 -15.71 9.06 9.47
CA LEU A 92 -16.55 10.24 9.24
C LEU A 92 -17.94 10.07 9.86
N PHE A 93 -18.54 8.89 9.73
CA PHE A 93 -19.83 8.56 10.33
C PHE A 93 -19.75 8.58 11.87
N MET A 94 -18.70 8.00 12.45
CA MET A 94 -18.50 7.98 13.90
C MET A 94 -18.24 9.37 14.49
N GLY A 95 -17.74 10.33 13.71
CA GLY A 95 -17.56 11.73 14.11
C GLY A 95 -18.83 12.60 14.04
N ALA A 96 -19.93 12.10 13.48
CA ALA A 96 -21.18 12.85 13.32
C ALA A 96 -22.19 12.56 14.45
N THR A 97 -21.74 12.58 15.71
CA THR A 97 -22.62 12.32 16.87
C THR A 97 -23.38 13.59 17.29
N LEU A 98 -24.57 13.41 17.87
CA LEU A 98 -25.41 14.51 18.37
C LEU A 98 -24.69 15.36 19.43
N GLU A 99 -23.93 14.72 20.32
CA GLU A 99 -23.16 15.41 21.38
C GLU A 99 -22.03 16.27 20.79
N GLN A 100 -21.34 15.78 19.75
CA GLN A 100 -20.33 16.59 19.07
C GLN A 100 -20.95 17.82 18.40
N ILE A 101 -22.11 17.67 17.75
CA ILE A 101 -22.81 18.79 17.09
C ILE A 101 -23.30 19.81 18.13
N ALA A 102 -23.77 19.36 19.28
CA ALA A 102 -24.17 20.24 20.39
C ALA A 102 -22.99 21.06 20.93
N LEU A 103 -21.83 20.43 21.14
CA LEU A 103 -20.61 21.10 21.58
C LEU A 103 -20.07 22.11 20.54
N LEU A 104 -20.13 21.76 19.25
CA LEU A 104 -19.72 22.65 18.15
C LEU A 104 -20.55 23.93 18.13
N THR A 105 -21.85 23.79 18.32
CA THR A 105 -22.79 24.92 18.36
C THR A 105 -22.51 25.82 19.56
N GLN A 106 -22.15 25.25 20.72
CA GLN A 106 -21.76 26.02 21.91
C GLN A 106 -20.44 26.78 21.72
N LEU A 107 -19.48 26.21 20.98
CA LEU A 107 -18.19 26.83 20.69
C LEU A 107 -18.24 27.81 19.49
N GLY A 108 -19.38 27.92 18.81
CA GLY A 108 -19.53 28.76 17.61
C GLY A 108 -18.67 28.30 16.43
N ILE A 109 -18.28 27.02 16.39
CA ILE A 109 -17.47 26.46 15.30
C ILE A 109 -18.39 26.19 14.10
N ASP A 110 -17.95 26.62 12.92
CA ASP A 110 -18.71 26.36 11.71
C ASP A 110 -18.73 24.84 11.38
N PRO A 111 -19.90 24.27 11.04
CA PRO A 111 -20.02 22.84 10.77
C PRO A 111 -19.10 22.33 9.65
N PHE A 112 -18.73 23.19 8.71
CA PHE A 112 -17.93 22.83 7.54
C PHE A 112 -16.45 22.65 7.90
N SER A 113 -15.87 23.57 8.66
CA SER A 113 -14.51 23.45 9.20
C SER A 113 -14.39 22.22 10.07
N TYR A 114 -15.42 21.89 10.84
CA TYR A 114 -15.46 20.64 11.60
C TYR A 114 -15.43 19.41 10.69
N ALA A 115 -16.26 19.36 9.64
CA ALA A 115 -16.25 18.27 8.67
C ALA A 115 -14.89 18.11 7.97
N LEU A 116 -14.21 19.21 7.61
CA LEU A 116 -12.88 19.19 7.02
C LEU A 116 -11.81 18.67 7.98
N VAL A 117 -11.91 18.99 9.27
CA VAL A 117 -11.02 18.47 10.30
C VAL A 117 -11.24 16.97 10.47
N LEU A 118 -12.50 16.50 10.55
CA LEU A 118 -12.80 15.07 10.59
C LEU A 118 -12.26 14.31 9.37
N ALA A 119 -12.45 14.86 8.17
CA ALA A 119 -11.90 14.31 6.93
C ALA A 119 -10.37 14.23 6.96
N SER A 120 -9.70 15.24 7.52
CA SER A 120 -8.25 15.26 7.69
C SER A 120 -7.76 14.23 8.70
N THR A 121 -8.45 14.10 9.84
CA THR A 121 -8.13 13.09 10.86
C THR A 121 -8.27 11.68 10.30
N ALA A 122 -9.30 11.41 9.50
CA ALA A 122 -9.45 10.14 8.81
C ALA A 122 -8.30 9.87 7.83
N PHE A 123 -7.82 10.88 7.08
CA PHE A 123 -6.64 10.76 6.22
C PHE A 123 -5.36 10.45 7.01
N LEU A 124 -5.15 11.07 8.17
CA LEU A 124 -3.97 10.81 9.00
C LEU A 124 -3.99 9.42 9.63
N ILE A 125 -5.13 8.96 10.14
CA ILE A 125 -5.29 7.59 10.65
C ILE A 125 -5.00 6.60 9.54
N PHE A 126 -5.58 6.82 8.35
CA PHE A 126 -5.31 5.99 7.18
C PHE A 126 -3.81 5.97 6.83
N LEU A 127 -3.17 7.13 6.76
CA LEU A 127 -1.74 7.24 6.48
C LEU A 127 -0.92 6.46 7.51
N PHE A 128 -1.24 6.64 8.79
CA PHE A 128 -0.55 6.03 9.90
C PHE A 128 -0.66 4.50 9.86
N THR A 129 -1.86 3.95 9.66
CA THR A 129 -2.07 2.49 9.54
C THR A 129 -1.29 1.91 8.36
N ASN A 130 -1.34 2.54 7.18
CA ASN A 130 -0.58 2.03 6.03
C ASN A 130 0.93 2.14 6.27
N CYS A 131 1.40 3.23 6.90
CA CYS A 131 2.81 3.40 7.26
C CYS A 131 3.29 2.30 8.21
N LEU A 132 2.49 1.95 9.23
CA LEU A 132 2.80 0.86 10.15
C LEU A 132 2.86 -0.50 9.44
N VAL A 133 1.94 -0.79 8.52
CA VAL A 133 1.94 -2.04 7.75
C VAL A 133 3.19 -2.13 6.87
N ASP A 134 3.53 -1.03 6.17
CA ASP A 134 4.75 -0.97 5.35
C ASP A 134 6.01 -1.10 6.21
N LEU A 135 6.03 -0.47 7.38
CA LEU A 135 7.16 -0.56 8.31
C LEU A 135 7.31 -1.98 8.84
N TYR A 136 6.20 -2.61 9.22
CA TYR A 136 6.17 -4.01 9.67
C TYR A 136 6.75 -4.94 8.60
N TRP A 137 6.26 -4.82 7.36
CA TRP A 137 6.73 -5.63 6.24
C TRP A 137 8.21 -5.42 5.96
N LYS A 138 8.68 -4.16 5.90
CA LYS A 138 10.09 -3.85 5.65
C LYS A 138 11.00 -4.26 6.79
N SER A 139 10.53 -4.15 8.03
CA SER A 139 11.28 -4.57 9.20
C SER A 139 11.50 -6.09 9.23
N GLY A 140 10.48 -6.85 8.83
CA GLY A 140 10.56 -8.32 8.68
C GLY A 140 11.11 -8.79 7.33
N GLN A 141 11.77 -7.91 6.57
CA GLN A 141 12.63 -8.28 5.44
C GLN A 141 14.11 -8.00 5.73
N ASN A 142 14.42 -7.42 6.91
CA ASN A 142 15.75 -6.97 7.30
C ASN A 142 16.35 -7.85 8.42
N ASP A 143 15.83 -9.06 8.55
CA ASP A 143 16.10 -10.07 9.59
C ASP A 143 17.46 -10.75 9.40
N GLY A 144 18.26 -10.28 8.44
CA GLY A 144 19.61 -10.77 8.20
C GLY A 144 19.61 -12.13 7.52
N GLU A 145 19.43 -12.14 6.20
CA GLU A 145 20.05 -13.21 5.42
C GLU A 145 21.57 -13.10 5.66
N PRO A 146 22.22 -14.11 6.26
CA PRO A 146 23.67 -14.10 6.32
C PRO A 146 24.17 -14.11 4.88
N ILE A 147 24.99 -13.12 4.51
CA ILE A 147 25.74 -13.17 3.26
C ILE A 147 26.72 -14.32 3.41
N ASP A 148 26.30 -15.50 2.96
CA ASP A 148 27.14 -16.66 2.88
C ASP A 148 27.79 -16.72 1.50
N ASN A 149 29.03 -16.25 1.46
CA ASN A 149 29.93 -16.46 0.33
C ASN A 149 30.37 -17.94 0.36
N ASN A 150 29.53 -18.80 -0.19
CA ASN A 150 29.74 -20.24 -0.45
C ASN A 150 29.44 -21.20 0.71
N ASN A 151 28.16 -21.54 0.99
CA ASN A 151 27.61 -22.90 1.18
C ASN A 151 26.19 -22.89 1.82
N ILE A 152 25.16 -23.08 0.98
CA ILE A 152 23.88 -23.75 1.29
C ILE A 152 23.42 -23.61 2.77
N MET A 153 22.79 -22.49 3.11
CA MET A 153 21.92 -22.43 4.29
C MET A 153 20.48 -22.72 3.83
N THR A 154 20.02 -23.93 4.10
CA THR A 154 18.62 -24.34 3.90
C THR A 154 17.71 -23.48 4.75
N HIS A 155 16.83 -22.72 4.10
CA HIS A 155 15.72 -22.04 4.74
C HIS A 155 14.90 -23.09 5.51
N ILE A 156 14.86 -23.03 6.84
CA ILE A 156 13.93 -23.84 7.64
C ILE A 156 12.60 -23.08 7.60
N PRO A 157 11.57 -23.56 6.88
CA PRO A 157 10.28 -22.89 6.90
C PRO A 157 9.67 -23.05 8.30
N LEU A 158 9.17 -21.95 8.86
CA LEU A 158 8.28 -21.97 10.02
C LEU A 158 7.11 -22.93 9.72
N PRO A 159 6.71 -23.81 10.65
CA PRO A 159 5.66 -24.77 10.42
C PRO A 159 4.29 -24.07 10.47
N LEU A 160 3.92 -23.38 9.40
CA LEU A 160 2.51 -23.17 9.08
C LEU A 160 1.99 -24.50 8.55
N THR A 161 1.35 -25.23 9.46
CA THR A 161 0.71 -26.51 9.18
C THR A 161 -0.48 -26.26 8.25
N ASP A 162 -0.30 -26.45 6.94
CA ASP A 162 -1.41 -26.63 6.00
C ASP A 162 -1.77 -28.13 5.96
N PRO A 163 -2.93 -28.55 6.50
CA PRO A 163 -3.28 -29.97 6.65
C PRO A 163 -3.79 -30.64 5.35
N HIS A 164 -3.67 -29.98 4.19
CA HIS A 164 -4.26 -30.48 2.93
C HIS A 164 -3.26 -30.83 1.83
N LEU A 165 -1.95 -30.86 2.12
CA LEU A 165 -0.94 -31.24 1.12
C LEU A 165 -0.01 -32.36 1.63
N SER A 166 -0.58 -33.43 2.20
CA SER A 166 0.16 -34.66 2.49
C SER A 166 -0.28 -35.79 1.57
N SER A 167 0.35 -35.88 0.41
CA SER A 167 0.76 -37.16 -0.22
C SER A 167 1.35 -36.91 -1.60
N SER A 168 2.37 -37.70 -1.93
CA SER A 168 3.19 -37.72 -3.14
C SER A 168 4.43 -36.80 -3.12
N ASN A 169 5.59 -37.43 -3.37
CA ASN A 169 6.91 -36.87 -3.70
C ASN A 169 7.99 -36.90 -2.60
N SER A 170 8.09 -37.99 -1.82
CA SER A 170 9.26 -38.25 -0.96
C SER A 170 10.11 -39.45 -1.35
N GLU A 171 9.87 -40.08 -2.51
CA GLU A 171 10.64 -41.26 -2.95
C GLU A 171 11.64 -40.95 -4.10
N ASP A 172 11.40 -39.94 -4.94
CA ASP A 172 12.28 -39.67 -6.10
C ASP A 172 13.56 -38.88 -5.76
N ASP A 173 13.56 -38.05 -4.72
CA ASP A 173 14.69 -37.12 -4.48
C ASP A 173 15.93 -37.82 -3.91
N HIS A 174 15.74 -38.94 -3.20
CA HIS A 174 16.85 -39.73 -2.66
C HIS A 174 17.61 -40.51 -3.74
N ASP A 175 16.91 -41.03 -4.75
CA ASP A 175 17.52 -41.81 -5.84
C ASP A 175 18.32 -40.91 -6.79
N VAL A 176 17.84 -39.68 -7.04
CA VAL A 176 18.54 -38.69 -7.87
C VAL A 176 19.83 -38.21 -7.20
N LEU A 177 19.81 -38.00 -5.88
CA LEU A 177 21.02 -37.63 -5.13
C LEU A 177 22.04 -38.77 -5.06
N PHE A 178 21.60 -40.02 -4.92
CA PHE A 178 22.49 -41.19 -4.93
C PHE A 178 23.13 -41.42 -6.31
N GLN A 179 22.39 -41.25 -7.40
CA GLN A 179 22.93 -41.36 -8.76
C GLN A 179 23.90 -40.22 -9.10
N ARG A 180 23.64 -39.00 -8.61
CA ARG A 180 24.55 -37.86 -8.80
C ARG A 180 25.84 -38.00 -7.98
N ALA A 181 25.77 -38.54 -6.77
CA ALA A 181 26.95 -38.85 -5.97
C ALA A 181 27.81 -39.94 -6.63
N LYS A 182 27.18 -41.01 -7.15
CA LYS A 182 27.89 -42.08 -7.85
C LYS A 182 28.56 -41.63 -9.15
N SER A 183 27.88 -40.79 -9.94
CA SER A 183 28.44 -40.20 -11.17
C SER A 183 29.67 -39.34 -10.91
N ASN A 184 29.67 -38.56 -9.84
CA ASN A 184 30.83 -37.74 -9.48
C ASN A 184 32.01 -38.60 -8.98
N ASP A 185 31.70 -39.76 -8.41
CA ASP A 185 32.72 -40.70 -7.94
C ASP A 185 33.47 -41.37 -9.11
N ASP A 186 32.71 -41.83 -10.11
CA ASP A 186 33.27 -42.47 -11.30
C ASP A 186 34.12 -41.50 -12.13
N ASP A 187 33.74 -40.21 -12.17
CA ASP A 187 34.50 -39.17 -12.88
C ASP A 187 35.85 -38.87 -12.21
N TYR A 188 35.98 -38.94 -10.87
CA TYR A 188 37.28 -38.74 -10.22
C TYR A 188 38.25 -39.90 -10.47
N GLU A 189 37.75 -41.14 -10.49
CA GLU A 189 38.60 -42.31 -10.74
C GLU A 189 39.10 -42.31 -12.17
N LEU A 190 38.23 -41.99 -13.13
CA LEU A 190 38.61 -41.88 -14.54
C LEU A 190 39.63 -40.77 -14.75
N HIS A 191 39.45 -39.59 -14.12
CA HIS A 191 40.37 -38.49 -14.26
C HIS A 191 41.75 -38.75 -13.63
N ASN A 192 41.80 -39.52 -12.53
CA ASN A 192 43.05 -39.95 -11.90
C ASN A 192 43.72 -41.09 -12.66
N PHE A 193 42.95 -42.02 -13.23
CA PHE A 193 43.47 -43.09 -14.08
C PHE A 193 44.10 -42.55 -15.37
N VAL A 194 43.42 -41.65 -16.09
CA VAL A 194 43.95 -40.99 -17.30
C VAL A 194 45.19 -40.14 -17.00
N ARG A 195 45.21 -39.48 -15.84
CA ARG A 195 46.36 -38.69 -15.39
C ARG A 195 47.58 -39.57 -15.11
N ASN A 196 47.40 -40.72 -14.47
CA ASN A 196 48.50 -41.62 -14.16
C ASN A 196 48.97 -42.42 -15.38
N SER A 197 48.09 -42.80 -16.30
CA SER A 197 48.47 -43.50 -17.54
C SER A 197 49.19 -42.60 -18.56
N SER A 198 49.09 -41.27 -18.43
CA SER A 198 49.77 -40.32 -19.31
C SER A 198 51.23 -40.05 -18.92
N PHE A 199 51.68 -40.53 -17.76
CA PHE A 199 53.06 -40.34 -17.28
C PHE A 199 54.01 -41.50 -17.63
N ASP A 200 53.50 -42.66 -18.07
CA ASP A 200 54.31 -43.85 -18.37
C ASP A 200 54.70 -44.00 -19.86
N LEU A 201 54.47 -42.98 -20.70
CA LEU A 201 54.77 -43.02 -22.15
C LEU A 201 55.87 -42.03 -22.60
N VAL A 202 56.60 -41.44 -21.66
CA VAL A 202 57.81 -40.65 -21.96
C VAL A 202 58.95 -41.11 -21.06
N ALA A 203 59.51 -42.27 -21.40
CA ALA A 203 60.86 -42.72 -21.00
C ALA A 203 61.49 -43.47 -22.18
#